data_AF-A0A4Z0P1A3-F1
#
_entry.id   AF-A0A4Z0P1A3-F1
#
_cell.length_a   1.000
_cell.length_b   1.000
_cell.length_c   1.000
_cell.angle_alpha   90.00
_cell.angle_beta   90.00
_cell.angle_gamma   90.00
#
_symmetry.space_group_name_H-M   'P 1'
#
loop_
_entity.id
_entity.type
_entity.pdbx_description
1 polymer ?
#
loop_
_entity_poly.entity_id
_entity_poly.type
_entity_poly.pdbx_seq_one_letter_code
_entity_poly.pdbx_strand_id
1 'polypeptide(L)'
;MPNLPHARPLAISLLLSSALMVANILLGHYYGPSGIVLTPLVLMALTGWLLPRHSQYSQNLLRVGLLALLICLQDAGTKLFAGGSHDAEGQGVIHAFLFMGLLPVFGYIVYMLRRQRAEPPGSRILAGLLFPVAVGLYLWLFANLGYNCDYGC
;
A
#
# COMPACT_ATOMS: atom_id res chain seq x y z
N MET A 1 -20.61 30.49 -0.49
CA MET A 1 -20.41 29.11 0.01
C MET A 1 -19.16 28.56 -0.65
N PRO A 2 -18.08 28.22 0.06
CA PRO A 2 -16.92 27.61 -0.56
C PRO A 2 -17.33 26.24 -1.13
N ASN A 3 -17.09 26.03 -2.43
CA ASN A 3 -17.26 24.74 -3.10
C ASN A 3 -16.34 23.73 -2.40
N LEU A 4 -16.90 22.94 -1.49
CA LEU A 4 -16.17 21.82 -0.88
C LEU A 4 -15.85 20.83 -2.01
N PRO A 5 -14.58 20.47 -2.23
CA PRO A 5 -14.21 19.51 -3.26
C PRO A 5 -14.99 18.21 -3.00
N HIS A 6 -15.77 17.77 -3.98
CA HIS A 6 -16.53 16.53 -3.89
C HIS A 6 -15.58 15.40 -3.50
N ALA A 7 -15.88 14.75 -2.37
CA ALA A 7 -15.15 13.56 -1.97
C ALA A 7 -15.20 12.56 -3.12
N ARG A 8 -14.03 12.13 -3.61
CA ARG A 8 -13.95 11.14 -4.69
C ARG A 8 -14.68 9.87 -4.23
N PRO A 9 -15.54 9.28 -5.06
CA PRO A 9 -16.21 8.04 -4.70
C PRO A 9 -15.17 6.93 -4.51
N LEU A 10 -15.38 6.09 -3.50
CA LEU A 10 -14.45 5.01 -3.13
C LEU A 10 -14.10 4.12 -4.34
N ALA A 11 -15.08 3.82 -5.19
CA ALA A 11 -14.89 2.99 -6.38
C ALA A 11 -13.86 3.58 -7.35
N ILE A 12 -13.89 4.90 -7.60
CA ILE A 12 -12.91 5.55 -8.48
C ILE A 12 -11.52 5.53 -7.84
N SER A 13 -11.43 5.83 -6.55
CA SER A 13 -10.16 5.75 -5.83
C SER A 13 -9.56 4.34 -5.89
N LEU A 14 -10.38 3.31 -5.71
CA LEU A 14 -9.96 1.91 -5.78
C LEU A 14 -9.52 1.54 -7.20
N LEU A 15 -10.30 1.90 -8.22
CA LEU A 15 -9.96 1.64 -9.62
C LEU A 15 -8.60 2.25 -10.00
N LEU A 16 -8.40 3.53 -9.68
CA LEU A 16 -7.14 4.24 -9.96
C LEU A 16 -5.97 3.61 -9.20
N SER A 17 -6.18 3.25 -7.93
CA SER A 17 -5.15 2.65 -7.08
C SER A 17 -4.75 1.27 -7.60
N SER A 18 -5.72 0.42 -7.95
CA SER A 18 -5.46 -0.89 -8.55
C SER A 18 -4.77 -0.77 -9.90
N ALA A 19 -5.20 0.17 -10.75
CA ALA A 19 -4.56 0.40 -12.05
C ALA A 19 -3.09 0.84 -11.90
N LEU A 20 -2.79 1.73 -10.94
CA LEU A 20 -1.43 2.15 -10.65
C LEU A 20 -0.58 1.00 -10.11
N MET A 21 -1.13 0.21 -9.18
CA MET A 21 -0.45 -0.98 -8.64
C MET A 21 -0.08 -1.96 -9.77
N VAL A 22 -1.05 -2.31 -10.62
CA VAL A 22 -0.83 -3.18 -11.78
C VAL A 22 0.21 -2.59 -12.73
N ALA A 23 0.12 -1.30 -13.04
CA ALA A 23 1.09 -0.63 -13.90
C ALA A 23 2.51 -0.71 -13.32
N ASN A 24 2.69 -0.54 -12.01
CA ASN A 24 4.00 -0.66 -11.38
C ASN A 24 4.55 -2.09 -11.40
N ILE A 25 3.68 -3.09 -11.19
CA ILE A 25 4.05 -4.51 -11.28
C ILE A 25 4.50 -4.84 -12.71
N LEU A 26 3.74 -4.43 -13.73
CA LEU A 26 4.09 -4.63 -15.14
C LEU A 26 5.38 -3.89 -15.51
N LEU A 27 5.59 -2.68 -14.99
CA LEU A 27 6.84 -1.95 -15.18
C LEU A 27 8.01 -2.70 -14.55
N GLY A 28 7.85 -3.26 -13.36
CA GLY A 28 8.85 -4.11 -12.73
C GLY A 28 9.15 -5.37 -13.55
N HIS A 29 8.13 -5.96 -14.15
CA HIS A 29 8.26 -7.14 -15.00
C HIS A 29 9.07 -6.89 -16.27
N TYR A 30 8.75 -5.83 -17.01
CA TYR A 30 9.45 -5.52 -18.28
C TYR A 30 10.74 -4.72 -18.11
N TYR A 31 10.83 -3.93 -17.03
CA TYR A 31 11.91 -2.97 -16.80
C TYR A 31 12.44 -3.04 -15.36
N GLY A 32 12.71 -4.25 -14.87
CA GLY A 32 13.41 -4.45 -13.60
C GLY A 32 14.75 -3.69 -13.60
N PRO A 33 15.13 -2.96 -12.52
CA PRO A 33 14.51 -2.92 -11.19
C PRO A 33 13.52 -1.75 -10.97
N SER A 34 13.05 -1.08 -12.02
CA SER A 34 12.30 0.19 -11.90
C SER A 34 11.04 0.07 -11.05
N GLY A 35 10.30 -1.04 -11.16
CA GLY A 35 9.11 -1.29 -10.34
C GLY A 35 9.41 -1.41 -8.84
N ILE A 36 10.57 -1.95 -8.48
CA ILE A 36 11.05 -2.04 -7.08
C ILE A 36 11.35 -0.63 -6.57
N VAL A 37 12.16 0.12 -7.31
CA VAL A 37 12.61 1.48 -6.93
C VAL A 37 11.45 2.46 -6.79
N LEU A 38 10.40 2.33 -7.62
CA LEU A 38 9.22 3.19 -7.58
C LEU A 38 8.21 2.83 -6.48
N THR A 39 8.38 1.70 -5.80
CA THR A 39 7.46 1.23 -4.74
C THR A 39 7.12 2.32 -3.71
N PRO A 40 8.07 3.09 -3.12
CA PRO A 40 7.73 4.12 -2.14
C PRO A 40 6.77 5.18 -2.69
N LEU A 41 6.98 5.61 -3.94
CA LEU A 41 6.14 6.61 -4.58
C LEU A 41 4.74 6.06 -4.86
N VAL A 42 4.66 4.81 -5.32
CA VAL A 42 3.39 4.11 -5.54
C VAL A 42 2.61 3.99 -4.24
N LEU A 43 3.22 3.53 -3.15
CA LEU A 43 2.55 3.41 -1.85
C LEU A 43 1.98 4.76 -1.35
N MET A 44 2.73 5.84 -1.54
CA MET A 44 2.29 7.19 -1.21
C MET A 44 1.10 7.64 -2.08
N ALA A 45 1.12 7.33 -3.38
CA ALA A 45 0.02 7.63 -4.29
C ALA A 45 -1.26 6.83 -3.96
N LEU A 46 -1.12 5.52 -3.71
CA LEU A 46 -2.22 4.65 -3.26
C LEU A 46 -2.88 5.23 -2.01
N THR A 47 -2.07 5.62 -1.03
CA THR A 47 -2.54 6.21 0.23
C THR A 47 -3.27 7.52 0.00
N GLY A 48 -2.71 8.42 -0.82
CA GLY A 48 -3.32 9.71 -1.12
C GLY A 48 -4.65 9.62 -1.86
N TRP A 49 -4.83 8.59 -2.70
CA TRP A 49 -6.08 8.37 -3.45
C TRP A 49 -7.16 7.66 -2.62
N LEU A 50 -6.79 6.68 -1.79
CA LEU A 50 -7.74 5.91 -0.97
C LEU A 50 -8.15 6.63 0.32
N LEU A 51 -7.23 7.42 0.91
CA LEU A 51 -7.46 8.16 2.14
C LEU A 51 -7.38 9.68 1.89
N PRO A 52 -8.29 10.27 1.09
CA PRO A 52 -8.31 11.69 0.85
C PRO A 52 -8.66 12.45 2.14
N ARG A 53 -8.06 13.64 2.29
CA ARG A 53 -8.22 14.53 3.47
C ARG A 53 -9.67 14.84 3.86
N HIS A 54 -10.59 14.77 2.91
CA HIS A 54 -12.02 15.11 3.07
C HIS A 54 -12.94 13.89 2.89
N SER A 55 -12.47 12.69 3.22
CA SER A 55 -13.33 11.50 3.20
C SER A 55 -14.43 11.61 4.27
N GLN A 56 -15.65 11.19 3.91
CA GLN A 56 -16.74 11.04 4.87
C GLN A 56 -16.42 9.95 5.90
N TYR A 57 -16.86 10.21 7.13
CA TYR A 57 -16.45 9.64 8.41
C TYR A 57 -16.76 8.14 8.65
N SER A 58 -17.42 7.43 7.74
CA SER A 58 -17.96 6.08 8.03
C SER A 58 -17.10 4.92 7.48
N GLN A 59 -16.10 5.22 6.64
CA GLN A 59 -15.40 4.19 5.86
C GLN A 59 -13.88 4.11 6.12
N ASN A 60 -13.37 4.73 7.18
CA ASN A 60 -11.93 4.75 7.45
C ASN A 60 -11.36 3.34 7.66
N LEU A 61 -12.06 2.49 8.43
CA LEU A 61 -11.62 1.10 8.64
C LEU A 61 -11.55 0.32 7.33
N LEU A 62 -12.58 0.42 6.49
CA LEU A 62 -12.62 -0.22 5.17
C LEU A 62 -11.50 0.29 4.27
N ARG A 63 -11.30 1.61 4.19
CA ARG A 63 -10.26 2.23 3.35
C ARG A 63 -8.85 1.85 3.80
N VAL A 64 -8.60 1.81 5.10
CA VAL A 64 -7.32 1.35 5.65
C VAL A 64 -7.10 -0.13 5.36
N GLY A 65 -8.14 -0.97 5.50
CA GLY A 65 -8.08 -2.38 5.13
C GLY A 65 -7.80 -2.60 3.64
N LEU A 66 -8.50 -1.86 2.76
CA LEU A 66 -8.27 -1.90 1.31
C LEU A 66 -6.88 -1.41 0.92
N LEU A 67 -6.38 -0.36 1.59
CA LEU A 67 -5.03 0.12 1.40
C LEU A 67 -4.03 -0.97 1.80
N ALA A 68 -4.15 -1.56 2.99
CA ALA A 68 -3.27 -2.65 3.42
C ALA A 68 -3.27 -3.81 2.40
N LEU A 69 -4.45 -4.24 1.93
CA LEU A 69 -4.58 -5.26 0.90
C LEU A 69 -3.83 -4.92 -0.39
N LEU A 70 -3.99 -3.69 -0.90
CA LEU A 70 -3.29 -3.26 -2.12
C LEU A 70 -1.77 -3.19 -1.94
N ILE A 71 -1.29 -2.81 -0.75
CA ILE A 71 0.15 -2.84 -0.47
C ILE A 71 0.68 -4.28 -0.43
N CYS A 72 -0.06 -5.20 0.17
CA CYS A 72 0.30 -6.62 0.17
C CYS A 72 0.31 -7.20 -1.25
N LEU A 73 -0.65 -6.82 -2.09
CA LEU A 73 -0.69 -7.23 -3.51
C LEU A 73 0.45 -6.60 -4.32
N GLN A 74 0.82 -5.35 -4.03
CA GLN A 74 1.98 -4.68 -4.63
C GLN A 74 3.27 -5.43 -4.29
N ASP A 75 3.49 -5.78 -3.02
CA ASP A 75 4.66 -6.55 -2.60
C ASP A 75 4.68 -7.94 -3.25
N ALA A 76 3.55 -8.67 -3.20
CA ALA A 76 3.43 -9.98 -3.83
C ALA A 76 3.74 -9.94 -5.33
N GLY A 77 3.12 -8.99 -6.06
CA GLY A 77 3.35 -8.84 -7.49
C GLY A 77 4.79 -8.44 -7.81
N THR A 78 5.41 -7.60 -6.99
CA THR A 78 6.81 -7.21 -7.18
C THR A 78 7.74 -8.41 -6.96
N LYS A 79 7.52 -9.18 -5.89
CA LYS A 79 8.30 -10.40 -5.59
C LYS A 79 8.12 -11.48 -6.65
N LEU A 80 6.93 -11.65 -7.20
CA LEU A 80 6.66 -12.70 -8.19
C LEU A 80 7.11 -12.32 -9.61
N PHE A 81 7.03 -11.04 -9.99
CA PHE A 81 7.17 -10.65 -11.40
C PHE A 81 8.32 -9.69 -11.70
N ALA A 82 8.86 -8.95 -10.73
CA ALA A 82 9.86 -7.91 -10.98
C ALA A 82 11.33 -8.38 -10.96
N GLY A 83 11.57 -9.71 -10.94
CA GLY A 83 12.90 -10.32 -11.10
C GLY A 83 13.89 -10.12 -9.95
N GLY A 84 13.48 -9.50 -8.84
CA GLY A 84 14.35 -9.23 -7.68
C GLY A 84 14.34 -10.32 -6.60
N SER A 85 13.67 -11.46 -6.79
CA SER A 85 13.43 -12.45 -5.74
C SER A 85 14.34 -13.67 -5.79
N HIS A 86 15.30 -13.73 -6.72
CA HIS A 86 16.13 -14.91 -6.96
C HIS A 86 17.21 -15.15 -5.88
N ASP A 87 17.59 -14.12 -5.12
CA ASP A 87 18.57 -14.23 -4.04
C ASP A 87 18.19 -13.36 -2.82
N ALA A 88 18.97 -13.50 -1.76
CA ALA A 88 18.75 -12.77 -0.51
C ALA A 88 18.99 -11.25 -0.67
N GLU A 89 19.87 -10.86 -1.59
CA GLU A 89 20.19 -9.46 -1.84
C GLU A 89 19.00 -8.74 -2.47
N GLY A 90 18.44 -9.30 -3.56
CA GLY A 90 17.28 -8.75 -4.23
C GLY A 90 16.04 -8.70 -3.33
N GLN A 91 15.80 -9.74 -2.52
CA GLN A 91 14.75 -9.69 -1.48
C GLN A 91 15.00 -8.54 -0.49
N GLY A 92 16.25 -8.33 -0.08
CA GLY A 92 16.65 -7.20 0.76
C GLY A 92 16.31 -5.86 0.12
N VAL A 93 16.58 -5.69 -1.19
CA VAL A 93 16.24 -4.47 -1.93
C VAL A 93 14.72 -4.27 -1.99
N ILE A 94 13.95 -5.31 -2.29
CA ILE A 94 12.48 -5.23 -2.32
C ILE A 94 11.93 -4.76 -0.97
N HIS A 95 12.35 -5.39 0.13
CA HIS A 95 11.90 -5.01 1.47
C HIS A 95 12.36 -3.60 1.84
N ALA A 96 13.59 -3.19 1.51
CA ALA A 96 14.10 -1.86 1.81
C ALA A 96 13.23 -0.76 1.17
N PHE A 97 12.91 -0.88 -0.12
CA PHE A 97 12.04 0.06 -0.82
C PHE A 97 10.58 -0.02 -0.34
N LEU A 98 10.09 -1.22 0.00
CA LEU A 98 8.78 -1.36 0.63
C LEU A 98 8.71 -0.60 1.96
N PHE A 99 9.68 -0.79 2.87
CA PHE A 99 9.72 -0.13 4.17
C PHE A 99 9.90 1.39 4.05
N MET A 100 10.69 1.85 3.08
CA MET A 100 10.82 3.28 2.78
C MET A 100 9.47 3.91 2.41
N GLY A 101 8.57 3.17 1.74
CA GLY A 101 7.20 3.59 1.47
C GLY A 101 6.25 3.41 2.65
N LEU A 102 6.35 2.31 3.41
CA LEU A 102 5.47 2.00 4.53
C LEU A 102 5.56 3.04 5.66
N LEU A 103 6.75 3.53 5.97
CA LEU A 103 6.97 4.53 7.03
C LEU A 103 6.17 5.83 6.80
N PRO A 104 6.30 6.54 5.66
CA PRO A 104 5.53 7.75 5.42
C PRO A 104 4.03 7.46 5.24
N VAL A 105 3.65 6.29 4.71
CA VAL A 105 2.24 5.87 4.64
C VAL A 105 1.63 5.71 6.02
N PHE A 106 2.32 5.02 6.93
CA PHE A 106 1.85 4.88 8.31
C PHE A 106 1.78 6.23 9.02
N GLY A 107 2.79 7.09 8.85
CA GLY A 107 2.77 8.46 9.35
C GLY A 107 1.57 9.26 8.83
N TYR A 108 1.22 9.10 7.55
CA TYR A 108 0.06 9.75 6.95
C TYR A 108 -1.26 9.22 7.53
N ILE A 109 -1.41 7.90 7.70
CA ILE A 109 -2.59 7.28 8.31
C ILE A 109 -2.81 7.83 9.73
N VAL A 110 -1.76 7.82 10.56
CA VAL A 110 -1.81 8.36 11.93
C VAL A 110 -2.20 9.85 11.92
N TYR A 111 -1.58 10.64 11.04
CA TYR A 111 -1.91 12.05 10.88
C TYR A 111 -3.39 12.28 10.49
N MET A 112 -3.91 11.48 9.55
CA MET A 112 -5.31 11.53 9.12
C MET A 112 -6.27 11.19 10.26
N LEU A 113 -6.05 10.08 10.95
CA LEU A 113 -6.89 9.60 12.04
C LEU A 113 -6.93 10.58 13.22
N ARG A 114 -5.82 11.28 13.51
CA ARG A 114 -5.78 12.31 14.57
C ARG A 114 -6.57 13.57 14.23
N ARG A 115 -6.66 13.94 12.94
CA ARG A 115 -7.43 15.12 12.51
C ARG A 115 -8.94 14.87 12.49
N GLN A 116 -9.36 13.62 12.40
CA GLN A 116 -10.78 13.25 12.41
C GLN A 116 -11.30 13.17 13.86
N ARG A 117 -11.81 14.28 14.38
CA ARG A 117 -12.36 14.36 15.74
C ARG A 117 -13.77 13.77 15.89
N ALA A 118 -14.46 13.50 14.78
CA ALA A 118 -15.86 13.08 14.77
C ALA A 118 -16.06 11.58 15.09
N GLU A 119 -15.04 10.74 14.90
CA GLU A 119 -15.14 9.30 15.20
C GLU A 119 -14.87 8.98 16.68
N PRO A 120 -15.47 7.91 17.24
CA PRO A 120 -15.12 7.44 18.56
C PRO A 120 -13.61 7.10 18.64
N PRO A 121 -12.97 7.26 19.81
CA PRO A 121 -11.55 6.98 19.94
C PRO A 121 -11.20 5.51 19.66
N GLY A 122 -12.11 4.58 19.99
CA GLY A 122 -11.91 3.14 19.75
C GLY A 122 -11.78 2.78 18.26
N SER A 123 -12.62 3.34 17.38
CA SER A 123 -12.54 3.06 15.95
C SER A 123 -11.26 3.62 15.33
N ARG A 124 -10.80 4.78 15.81
CA ARG A 124 -9.53 5.38 15.38
C ARG A 124 -8.32 4.53 15.78
N ILE A 125 -8.31 4.02 17.00
CA ILE A 125 -7.25 3.12 17.46
C ILE A 125 -7.28 1.83 16.65
N LEU A 126 -8.46 1.24 16.45
CA LEU A 126 -8.62 0.02 15.67
C LEU A 126 -8.14 0.21 14.22
N ALA A 127 -8.52 1.30 13.56
CA ALA A 127 -8.05 1.62 12.21
C ALA A 127 -6.53 1.86 12.17
N GLY A 128 -5.97 2.53 13.17
CA GLY A 128 -4.53 2.77 13.28
C GLY A 128 -3.72 1.48 13.49
N LEU A 129 -4.28 0.50 14.21
CA LEU A 129 -3.66 -0.81 14.45
C LEU A 129 -3.89 -1.80 13.31
N LEU A 130 -5.04 -1.71 12.62
CA LEU A 130 -5.38 -2.61 11.52
C LEU A 130 -4.29 -2.62 10.45
N PHE A 131 -3.77 -1.43 10.08
CA PHE A 131 -2.73 -1.31 9.06
C PHE A 131 -1.43 -2.06 9.39
N PRO A 132 -0.70 -1.72 10.47
CA PRO A 132 0.56 -2.39 10.80
C PRO A 132 0.36 -3.88 11.12
N VAL A 133 -0.77 -4.28 11.72
CA VAL A 133 -1.06 -5.69 11.98
C VAL A 133 -1.29 -6.46 10.69
N ALA A 134 -2.10 -5.94 9.76
CA ALA A 134 -2.38 -6.63 8.50
C ALA A 134 -1.14 -6.75 7.61
N VAL A 135 -0.39 -5.64 7.45
CA VAL A 135 0.85 -5.64 6.66
C VAL A 135 1.93 -6.51 7.34
N GLY A 136 2.08 -6.41 8.66
CA GLY A 136 3.05 -7.21 9.41
C GLY A 136 2.76 -8.71 9.33
N LEU A 137 1.49 -9.11 9.46
CA LEU A 137 1.08 -10.51 9.30
C LEU A 137 1.36 -11.02 7.89
N TYR A 138 1.05 -10.21 6.87
CA TYR A 138 1.37 -10.55 5.48
C TYR A 138 2.87 -10.71 5.28
N LEU A 139 3.69 -9.77 5.72
CA LEU A 139 5.15 -9.84 5.58
C LEU A 139 5.73 -11.05 6.32
N TRP A 140 5.16 -11.43 7.47
CA TRP A 140 5.57 -12.64 8.18
C TRP A 140 5.25 -13.92 7.40
N LEU A 141 4.06 -14.01 6.81
CA LEU A 141 3.63 -15.17 6.01
C LEU A 141 4.34 -15.27 4.65
N PHE A 142 4.63 -14.13 4.02
CA PHE A 142 5.12 -14.02 2.63
C PHE A 142 6.51 -13.38 2.54
N ALA A 143 7.31 -13.46 3.62
CA ALA A 143 8.68 -12.93 3.66
C ALA A 143 9.52 -13.45 2.50
N ASN A 144 9.43 -14.76 2.24
CA ASN A 144 10.24 -15.47 1.24
C ASN A 144 9.43 -15.79 -0.04
N LEU A 145 8.35 -15.06 -0.32
CA LEU A 145 7.57 -15.28 -1.53
C LEU A 145 8.45 -15.03 -2.77
N GLY A 146 8.48 -16.01 -3.69
CA GLY A 146 9.30 -15.97 -4.91
C GLY A 146 10.78 -16.32 -4.72
N TYR A 147 11.22 -16.61 -3.48
CA TYR A 147 12.62 -16.96 -3.20
C TYR A 147 13.03 -18.28 -3.84
N ASN A 148 14.20 -18.31 -4.51
CA ASN A 148 14.74 -19.48 -5.21
C ASN A 148 13.83 -20.07 -6.32
N CYS A 149 12.86 -19.31 -6.84
CA CYS A 149 12.11 -19.72 -8.02
C CYS A 149 12.91 -19.38 -9.29
N ASP A 150 13.67 -20.34 -9.83
CA ASP A 150 14.33 -20.21 -11.14
C ASP A 150 13.32 -20.43 -12.28
N TYR A 151 13.06 -19.38 -13.08
CA TYR A 151 12.35 -19.34 -14.38
C TYR A 151 11.27 -20.42 -14.66
N GLY A 152 10.46 -20.80 -13.68
CA GLY A 152 9.56 -21.95 -13.82
C GLY A 152 8.60 -22.20 -12.66
N CYS A 153 8.22 -21.17 -11.91
CA CYS A 153 7.11 -21.21 -10.95
C CYS A 153 6.00 -20.27 -11.39
#